data_AF-A0A9D5CSC9-F1
#
_entry.id   AF-A0A9D5CSC9-F1
#
_cell.length_a   1.000
_cell.length_b   1.000
_cell.length_c   1.000
_cell.angle_alpha   90.00
_cell.angle_beta   90.00
_cell.angle_gamma   90.00
#
_symmetry.space_group_name_H-M   'P 1'
#
loop_
_entity.id
_entity.type
_entity.pdbx_description
1 polymer ?
#
loop_
_entity_poly.entity_id
_entity_poly.type
_entity_poly.pdbx_seq_one_letter_code
_entity_poly.pdbx_strand_id
1 'polypeptide(L)'
;MQIQAASIAKCLPDIVKKINVKLGFNVAELDNMPRRLSTVADAMRAFMNVLSSMKETLKKILVRREYDEYLDDFEMHGVARIGDMLNQYSKELPKNLLVIRTDGKFMMEEIQVLEEAKTVVGLPDFLPESAFKTLIKRKIDGIFHLSLEFVNRVWNYIEEVVIKVMVRHSDNYPQLQAGMTRVARNLIEKMKKQSLLSVKITARNGNVVCLYVKS
;
A
#
# COMPACT_ATOMS: atom_id res chain seq x y z
N MET A 1 52.98 -36.59 34.40
CA MET A 1 52.18 -35.35 34.48
C MET A 1 52.51 -34.30 33.41
N GLN A 2 53.76 -34.14 32.96
CA GLN A 2 54.14 -33.11 31.97
C GLN A 2 53.42 -33.22 30.61
N ILE A 3 53.17 -34.44 30.12
CA ILE A 3 52.49 -34.66 28.83
C ILE A 3 51.03 -34.16 28.85
N GLN A 4 50.32 -34.42 29.95
CA GLN A 4 48.93 -33.95 30.12
C GLN A 4 48.87 -32.42 30.23
N ALA A 5 49.78 -31.80 30.98
CA ALA A 5 49.86 -30.34 31.10
C ALA A 5 50.14 -29.67 29.75
N ALA A 6 51.06 -30.20 28.95
CA ALA A 6 51.36 -29.71 27.61
C ALA A 6 50.17 -29.87 26.64
N SER A 7 49.46 -31.00 26.71
CA SER A 7 48.25 -31.22 25.90
C SER A 7 47.12 -30.25 26.27
N ILE A 8 46.92 -29.96 27.55
CA ILE A 8 45.91 -29.00 28.02
C ILE A 8 46.29 -27.57 27.58
N ALA A 9 47.55 -27.18 27.76
CA ALA A 9 48.04 -25.86 27.33
C ALA A 9 47.86 -25.62 25.83
N LYS A 10 48.01 -26.66 25.00
CA LYS A 10 47.80 -26.58 23.54
C LYS A 10 46.32 -26.42 23.15
N CYS A 11 45.39 -27.02 23.90
CA CYS A 11 43.96 -26.93 23.63
C CYS A 11 43.29 -25.68 24.23
N LEU A 12 43.90 -25.07 25.25
CA LEU A 12 43.34 -23.93 25.98
C LEU A 12 43.03 -22.71 25.08
N PRO A 13 43.90 -22.28 24.14
CA PRO A 13 43.60 -21.16 23.26
C PRO A 13 42.35 -21.39 22.39
N ASP A 14 42.17 -22.61 21.88
CA ASP A 14 41.00 -22.96 21.08
C ASP A 14 39.72 -22.99 21.91
N ILE A 15 39.80 -23.44 23.17
CA ILE A 15 38.68 -23.40 24.11
C ILE A 15 38.30 -21.94 24.40
N VAL A 16 39.27 -21.07 24.71
CA VAL A 16 39.04 -19.64 24.93
C VAL A 16 38.41 -18.99 23.70
N LYS A 17 38.89 -19.29 22.49
CA LYS A 17 38.30 -18.81 21.24
C LYS A 17 36.85 -19.25 21.09
N LYS A 18 36.55 -20.53 21.34
CA LYS A 18 35.16 -21.05 21.27
C LYS A 18 34.25 -20.39 22.30
N ILE A 19 34.73 -20.16 23.52
CA ILE A 19 33.99 -19.45 24.57
C ILE A 19 33.70 -18.02 24.12
N ASN A 20 34.70 -17.29 23.62
CA ASN A 20 34.52 -15.91 23.16
C ASN A 20 33.54 -15.81 22.00
N VAL A 21 33.58 -16.74 21.05
CA VAL A 21 32.60 -16.80 19.95
C VAL A 21 31.18 -17.03 20.49
N LYS A 22 31.01 -18.00 21.39
CA LYS A 22 29.70 -18.31 21.99
C LYS A 22 29.18 -17.16 22.84
N LEU A 23 30.06 -16.50 23.60
CA LEU A 23 29.74 -15.35 24.43
C LEU A 23 29.32 -14.15 23.56
N GLY A 24 30.04 -13.87 22.47
CA GLY A 24 29.67 -12.82 21.52
C GLY A 24 28.29 -13.03 20.93
N PHE A 25 27.94 -14.27 20.57
CA PHE A 25 26.60 -14.62 20.12
C PHE A 25 25.54 -14.38 21.21
N ASN A 26 25.78 -14.86 22.44
CA ASN A 26 24.84 -14.69 23.54
C ASN A 26 24.63 -13.22 23.93
N VAL A 27 25.67 -12.38 23.87
CA VAL A 27 25.58 -10.94 24.11
C VAL A 27 24.71 -10.27 23.04
N ALA A 28 24.92 -10.61 21.77
CA ALA A 28 24.09 -10.09 20.68
C ALA A 28 22.62 -10.53 20.82
N GLU A 29 22.35 -11.77 21.25
CA GLU A 29 20.99 -12.23 21.55
C GLU A 29 20.37 -11.46 22.72
N LEU A 30 21.13 -11.22 23.79
CA LEU A 30 20.69 -10.46 24.95
C LEU A 30 20.38 -9.00 24.62
N ASP A 31 21.18 -8.37 23.76
CA ASP A 31 20.94 -6.99 23.29
C ASP A 31 19.63 -6.87 22.49
N ASN A 32 19.18 -7.95 21.86
CA ASN A 32 17.91 -8.00 21.13
C ASN A 32 16.70 -8.34 22.01
N MET A 33 16.91 -8.76 23.26
CA MET A 33 15.81 -9.10 24.16
C MET A 33 15.06 -7.84 24.65
N PRO A 34 13.73 -7.92 24.85
CA PRO A 34 12.98 -6.83 25.46
C PRO A 34 13.52 -6.52 26.86
N ARG A 35 13.72 -5.22 27.13
CA ARG A 35 14.10 -4.77 28.47
C ARG A 35 13.04 -5.19 29.48
N ARG A 36 13.47 -5.59 30.68
CA ARG A 36 12.55 -5.84 31.81
C ARG A 36 11.69 -4.59 32.04
N LEU A 37 10.38 -4.74 31.92
CA LEU A 37 9.40 -3.69 32.18
C LEU A 37 8.93 -3.85 33.63
N SER A 38 9.57 -3.14 34.56
CA SER A 38 9.25 -3.20 36.00
C SER A 38 8.14 -2.24 36.42
N THR A 39 7.94 -1.17 35.67
CA THR A 39 6.98 -0.11 36.01
C THR A 39 6.07 0.24 34.83
N VAL A 40 4.95 0.90 35.13
CA VAL A 40 4.05 1.46 34.11
C VAL A 40 4.79 2.48 33.22
N ALA A 41 5.71 3.26 33.78
CA ALA A 41 6.52 4.22 33.03
C ALA A 41 7.45 3.53 32.02
N ASP A 42 8.07 2.40 32.42
CA ASP A 42 8.91 1.59 31.53
C ASP A 42 8.07 1.02 30.37
N ALA A 43 6.90 0.47 30.70
CA ALA A 43 5.98 -0.08 29.71
C ALA A 43 5.50 0.98 28.70
N MET A 44 5.14 2.17 29.19
CA MET A 44 4.72 3.27 28.33
C MET A 44 5.84 3.76 27.41
N ARG A 45 7.08 3.83 27.93
CA ARG A 45 8.25 4.18 27.12
C ARG A 45 8.52 3.14 26.03
N ALA A 46 8.47 1.86 26.37
CA ALA A 46 8.62 0.78 25.40
C ALA A 46 7.55 0.84 24.31
N PHE A 47 6.28 1.02 24.70
CA PHE A 47 5.18 1.21 23.77
C PHE A 47 5.39 2.40 22.82
N MET A 48 5.76 3.56 23.36
CA MET A 48 6.02 4.76 22.56
C MET A 48 7.20 4.60 21.60
N ASN A 49 8.24 3.87 22.01
CA ASN A 49 9.39 3.56 21.14
C ASN A 49 8.97 2.66 19.97
N VAL A 50 8.21 1.59 20.26
CA VAL A 50 7.63 0.70 19.24
C VAL A 50 6.76 1.50 18.27
N LEU A 51 5.85 2.33 18.80
CA LEU A 51 4.97 3.19 17.99
C LEU A 51 5.73 4.17 17.11
N SER A 52 6.78 4.80 17.64
CA SER A 52 7.61 5.74 16.90
C SER A 52 8.38 5.05 15.78
N SER A 53 8.92 3.86 16.03
CA SER A 53 9.67 3.05 15.06
C SER A 53 8.78 2.57 13.93
N MET A 54 7.58 2.07 14.25
CA MET A 54 6.55 1.72 13.25
C MET A 54 6.19 2.91 12.37
N LYS A 55 5.90 4.06 12.98
CA LYS A 55 5.54 5.28 12.25
C LYS A 55 6.64 5.73 11.29
N GLU A 56 7.90 5.70 11.73
CA GLU A 56 9.02 6.10 10.89
C GLU A 56 9.24 5.13 9.73
N THR A 57 9.17 3.83 9.99
CA THR A 57 9.25 2.79 8.96
C THR A 57 8.17 2.94 7.90
N LEU A 58 6.92 3.17 8.31
CA LEU A 58 5.81 3.39 7.38
C LEU A 58 6.01 4.66 6.53
N LYS A 59 6.54 5.74 7.11
CA LYS A 59 6.87 6.96 6.36
C LYS A 59 7.97 6.72 5.34
N LYS A 60 9.04 6.02 5.72
CA LYS A 60 10.13 5.65 4.82
C LYS A 60 9.58 4.93 3.59
N ILE A 61 8.81 3.86 3.83
CA ILE A 61 8.31 2.96 2.79
C ILE A 61 7.23 3.60 1.91
N LEU A 62 6.21 4.22 2.53
CA LEU A 62 5.00 4.68 1.81
C LEU A 62 5.09 6.13 1.34
N VAL A 63 6.02 6.93 1.86
CA VAL A 63 6.10 8.38 1.57
C VAL A 63 7.46 8.78 0.99
N ARG A 64 8.57 8.36 1.61
CA ARG A 64 9.92 8.85 1.25
C ARG A 64 10.66 7.98 0.23
N ARG A 65 10.11 6.82 -0.15
CA ARG A 65 10.77 5.85 -1.04
C ARG A 65 12.09 5.30 -0.44
N GLU A 66 12.16 5.23 0.87
CA GLU A 66 13.27 4.64 1.62
C GLU A 66 12.86 3.22 2.05
N TYR A 67 13.65 2.21 1.68
CA TYR A 67 13.40 0.79 1.98
C TYR A 67 14.70 0.06 2.37
N ASP A 68 15.64 0.80 2.94
CA ASP A 68 16.90 0.32 3.51
C ASP A 68 16.72 -0.87 4.46
N GLU A 69 15.59 -0.90 5.18
CA GLU A 69 15.24 -1.96 6.13
C GLU A 69 14.65 -3.23 5.48
N TYR A 70 14.38 -3.20 4.17
CA TYR A 70 13.70 -4.23 3.38
C TYR A 70 14.29 -4.38 1.97
N LEU A 71 15.62 -4.48 1.86
CA LEU A 71 16.30 -4.60 0.56
C LEU A 71 15.84 -5.84 -0.23
N ASP A 72 15.67 -6.97 0.45
CA ASP A 72 15.31 -8.25 -0.18
C ASP A 72 13.80 -8.54 -0.20
N ASP A 73 12.98 -7.79 0.55
CA ASP A 73 11.51 -7.92 0.53
C ASP A 73 10.92 -6.88 -0.43
N PHE A 74 10.87 -7.25 -1.71
CA PHE A 74 10.35 -6.40 -2.79
C PHE A 74 8.88 -5.98 -2.60
N GLU A 75 8.10 -6.71 -1.79
CA GLU A 75 6.72 -6.33 -1.47
C GLU A 75 6.68 -5.13 -0.51
N MET A 76 7.77 -4.84 0.19
CA MET A 76 7.88 -3.70 1.09
C MET A 76 8.37 -2.43 0.40
N HIS A 77 8.53 -2.44 -0.93
CA HIS A 77 8.92 -1.26 -1.71
C HIS A 77 7.69 -0.41 -2.05
N GLY A 78 7.04 0.13 -1.00
CA GLY A 78 5.77 0.86 -1.00
C GLY A 78 5.47 1.69 -2.23
N VAL A 79 6.27 2.74 -2.44
CA VAL A 79 6.10 3.69 -3.55
C VAL A 79 6.20 3.01 -4.92
N ALA A 80 7.11 2.03 -5.08
CA ALA A 80 7.28 1.32 -6.34
C ALA A 80 6.07 0.43 -6.64
N ARG A 81 5.57 -0.32 -5.64
CA ARG A 81 4.40 -1.20 -5.81
C ARG A 81 3.12 -0.45 -6.11
N ILE A 82 2.90 0.69 -5.43
CA ILE A 82 1.79 1.58 -5.77
C ILE A 82 1.93 2.13 -7.19
N GLY A 83 3.16 2.47 -7.62
CA GLY A 83 3.47 2.87 -8.98
C GLY A 83 3.15 1.78 -10.02
N ASP A 84 3.48 0.52 -9.72
CA ASP A 84 3.15 -0.62 -10.59
C ASP A 84 1.64 -0.81 -10.72
N MET A 85 0.89 -0.72 -9.62
CA MET A 85 -0.58 -0.79 -9.64
C MET A 85 -1.18 0.33 -10.46
N LEU A 86 -0.63 1.56 -10.36
CA LEU A 86 -1.07 2.69 -11.16
C LEU A 86 -0.79 2.49 -12.66
N ASN A 87 0.39 1.96 -13.00
CA ASN A 87 0.76 1.62 -14.37
C ASN A 87 -0.14 0.53 -14.95
N GLN A 88 -0.48 -0.50 -14.16
CA GLN A 88 -1.43 -1.53 -14.56
C GLN A 88 -2.82 -0.94 -14.81
N TYR A 89 -3.33 -0.14 -13.88
CA TYR A 89 -4.60 0.57 -14.05
C TYR A 89 -4.63 1.44 -15.32
N SER A 90 -3.55 2.18 -15.58
CA SER A 90 -3.41 2.99 -16.81
C SER A 90 -3.50 2.14 -18.08
N LYS A 91 -2.95 0.92 -18.09
CA LYS A 91 -3.04 -0.01 -19.23
C LYS A 91 -4.40 -0.68 -19.37
N GLU A 92 -5.15 -0.83 -18.28
CA GLU A 92 -6.51 -1.39 -18.25
C GLU A 92 -7.54 -0.40 -18.81
N LEU A 93 -7.31 0.91 -18.65
CA LEU A 93 -8.25 1.96 -19.09
C LEU A 93 -8.57 1.94 -20.60
N PRO A 94 -7.60 2.00 -21.53
CA PRO A 94 -7.89 2.01 -22.98
C PRO A 94 -8.54 0.73 -23.48
N LYS A 95 -8.16 -0.42 -22.91
CA LYS A 95 -8.68 -1.74 -23.33
C LYS A 95 -10.19 -1.83 -23.10
N ASN A 96 -10.65 -1.37 -21.94
CA ASN A 96 -12.08 -1.39 -21.61
C ASN A 96 -12.87 -0.35 -22.41
N LEU A 97 -12.27 0.80 -22.75
CA LEU A 97 -12.87 1.77 -23.68
C LEU A 97 -13.01 1.20 -25.11
N LEU A 98 -12.08 0.36 -25.55
CA LEU A 98 -12.13 -0.30 -26.86
C LEU A 98 -13.14 -1.45 -26.90
N VAL A 99 -13.32 -2.21 -25.81
CA VAL A 99 -14.35 -3.26 -25.72
C VAL A 99 -15.76 -2.69 -25.92
N ILE A 100 -16.03 -1.50 -25.36
CA ILE A 100 -17.29 -0.76 -25.59
C ILE A 100 -17.49 -0.42 -27.08
N ARG A 101 -16.41 -0.29 -27.87
CA ARG A 101 -16.50 0.01 -29.31
C ARG A 101 -16.72 -1.22 -30.20
N THR A 102 -16.40 -2.42 -29.71
CA THR A 102 -16.37 -3.65 -30.53
C THR A 102 -17.62 -4.52 -30.39
N ASP A 103 -18.62 -4.13 -29.60
CA ASP A 103 -19.86 -4.91 -29.37
C ASP A 103 -20.88 -4.85 -30.53
N GLY A 104 -20.51 -4.26 -31.67
CA GLY A 104 -21.38 -4.09 -32.82
C GLY A 104 -22.38 -2.93 -32.70
N LYS A 105 -22.44 -2.21 -31.58
CA LYS A 105 -23.21 -0.98 -31.38
C LYS A 105 -22.38 0.29 -31.57
N PHE A 106 -21.28 0.19 -32.31
CA PHE A 106 -20.39 1.30 -32.57
C PHE A 106 -21.17 2.50 -33.11
N MET A 107 -21.10 3.64 -32.39
CA MET A 107 -21.80 4.88 -32.69
C MET A 107 -23.33 4.87 -32.55
N MET A 108 -23.97 3.75 -32.18
CA MET A 108 -25.43 3.71 -32.01
C MET A 108 -25.88 4.55 -30.80
N GLU A 109 -25.13 4.51 -29.70
CA GLU A 109 -25.40 5.37 -28.54
C GLU A 109 -25.16 6.85 -28.87
N GLU A 110 -24.10 7.14 -29.61
CA GLU A 110 -23.74 8.47 -30.09
C GLU A 110 -24.81 9.05 -31.02
N ILE A 111 -25.33 8.25 -31.95
CA ILE A 111 -26.42 8.60 -32.87
C ILE A 111 -27.72 8.81 -32.08
N GLN A 112 -28.06 7.91 -31.15
CA GLN A 112 -29.27 8.04 -30.33
C GLN A 112 -29.27 9.35 -29.52
N VAL A 113 -28.16 9.68 -28.87
CA VAL A 113 -28.03 10.92 -28.08
C VAL A 113 -28.12 12.16 -28.98
N LEU A 114 -27.64 12.08 -30.21
CA LEU A 114 -27.79 13.13 -31.21
C LEU A 114 -29.23 13.30 -31.70
N GLU A 115 -29.95 12.19 -31.89
CA GLU A 115 -31.37 12.21 -32.28
C GLU A 115 -32.26 12.79 -31.18
N GLU A 116 -32.03 12.42 -29.92
CA GLU A 116 -32.71 12.98 -28.75
C GLU A 116 -32.42 14.48 -28.56
N ALA A 117 -31.27 14.94 -29.03
CA ALA A 117 -30.87 16.35 -28.98
C ALA A 117 -31.29 17.16 -30.23
N LYS A 118 -31.98 16.56 -31.20
CA LYS A 118 -32.55 17.29 -32.36
C LYS A 118 -33.54 18.33 -31.87
N THR A 119 -33.40 19.55 -32.37
CA THR A 119 -34.41 20.61 -32.22
C THR A 119 -35.47 20.46 -33.32
N VAL A 120 -36.56 21.24 -33.24
CA VAL A 120 -37.72 21.20 -34.16
C VAL A 120 -37.32 21.34 -35.65
N VAL A 121 -36.11 21.81 -35.96
CA VAL A 121 -35.59 22.07 -37.30
C VAL A 121 -34.25 21.33 -37.50
N GLY A 122 -34.30 20.01 -37.69
CA GLY A 122 -33.18 19.23 -38.21
C GLY A 122 -32.01 18.94 -37.25
N LEU A 123 -30.92 18.40 -37.80
CA LEU A 123 -29.70 18.08 -37.06
C LEU A 123 -28.92 19.38 -36.82
N PRO A 124 -28.50 19.69 -35.59
CA PRO A 124 -27.74 20.91 -35.32
C PRO A 124 -26.36 20.88 -36.01
N ASP A 125 -25.91 22.04 -36.49
CA ASP A 125 -24.59 22.19 -37.16
C ASP A 125 -23.41 21.82 -36.24
N PHE A 126 -23.63 21.81 -34.92
CA PHE A 126 -22.66 21.46 -33.89
C PHE A 126 -23.27 20.51 -32.86
N LEU A 127 -22.44 19.66 -32.25
CA LEU A 127 -22.86 18.75 -31.18
C LEU A 127 -23.36 19.56 -29.97
N PRO A 128 -24.64 19.41 -29.55
CA PRO A 128 -25.15 20.12 -28.38
C PRO A 128 -24.36 19.77 -27.11
N GLU A 129 -24.13 20.76 -26.24
CA GLU A 129 -23.37 20.58 -25.00
C GLU A 129 -23.97 19.45 -24.12
N SER A 130 -25.29 19.34 -24.08
CA SER A 130 -26.01 18.28 -23.37
C SER A 130 -25.72 16.89 -23.92
N ALA A 131 -25.68 16.74 -25.26
CA ALA A 131 -25.35 15.50 -25.94
C ALA A 131 -23.89 15.10 -25.64
N PHE A 132 -22.95 16.03 -25.77
CA PHE A 132 -21.55 15.80 -25.45
C PHE A 132 -21.35 15.36 -23.99
N LYS A 133 -21.92 16.09 -23.02
CA LYS A 133 -21.85 15.74 -21.60
C LYS A 133 -22.43 14.35 -21.32
N THR A 134 -23.53 14.00 -21.97
CA THR A 134 -24.18 12.68 -21.81
C THR A 134 -23.27 11.56 -22.31
N LEU A 135 -22.63 11.73 -23.47
CA LEU A 135 -21.69 10.76 -24.00
C LEU A 135 -20.45 10.59 -23.13
N ILE A 136 -19.84 11.68 -22.69
CA ILE A 136 -18.69 11.63 -21.78
C ILE A 136 -19.07 10.95 -20.47
N LYS A 137 -20.24 11.27 -19.90
CA LYS A 137 -20.73 10.63 -18.67
C LYS A 137 -20.89 9.11 -18.83
N ARG A 138 -21.53 8.65 -19.93
CA ARG A 138 -21.67 7.21 -20.21
C ARG A 138 -20.33 6.50 -20.32
N LYS A 139 -19.34 7.10 -20.99
CA LYS A 139 -17.98 6.53 -21.06
C LYS A 139 -17.30 6.47 -19.69
N ILE A 140 -17.44 7.52 -18.86
CA ILE A 140 -16.91 7.55 -17.48
C ILE A 140 -17.57 6.46 -16.62
N ASP A 141 -18.89 6.32 -16.70
CA ASP A 141 -19.63 5.30 -15.96
C ASP A 141 -19.17 3.87 -16.35
N GLY A 142 -18.87 3.65 -17.64
CA GLY A 142 -18.35 2.39 -18.15
C GLY A 142 -17.00 1.99 -17.56
N ILE A 143 -16.10 2.94 -17.29
CA ILE A 143 -14.78 2.68 -16.69
C ILE A 143 -14.72 2.86 -15.17
N PHE A 144 -15.80 3.33 -14.55
CA PHE A 144 -15.81 3.72 -13.14
C PHE A 144 -15.49 2.56 -12.19
N HIS A 145 -15.95 1.35 -12.52
CA HIS A 145 -15.67 0.15 -11.73
C HIS A 145 -14.18 -0.14 -11.60
N LEU A 146 -13.39 0.08 -12.66
CA LEU A 146 -11.92 -0.10 -12.65
C LEU A 146 -11.25 0.82 -11.63
N SER A 147 -11.75 2.05 -11.48
CA SER A 147 -11.25 3.00 -10.49
C SER A 147 -11.50 2.53 -9.06
N LEU A 148 -12.66 1.91 -8.80
CA LEU A 148 -12.97 1.32 -7.50
C LEU A 148 -12.08 0.10 -7.21
N GLU A 149 -11.87 -0.77 -8.20
CA GLU A 149 -10.97 -1.91 -8.10
C GLU A 149 -9.52 -1.49 -7.85
N PHE A 150 -9.04 -0.47 -8.55
CA PHE A 150 -7.72 0.12 -8.30
C PHE A 150 -7.57 0.61 -6.85
N VAL A 151 -8.52 1.40 -6.35
CA VAL A 151 -8.49 1.87 -4.95
C VAL A 151 -8.50 0.70 -3.97
N ASN A 152 -9.29 -0.34 -4.23
CA ASN A 152 -9.31 -1.53 -3.39
C ASN A 152 -7.97 -2.27 -3.39
N ARG A 153 -7.33 -2.44 -4.55
CA ARG A 153 -5.99 -3.06 -4.68
C ARG A 153 -4.95 -2.31 -3.84
N VAL A 154 -4.92 -0.97 -3.98
CA VAL A 154 -3.98 -0.11 -3.22
C VAL A 154 -4.21 -0.22 -1.71
N TRP A 155 -5.46 -0.19 -1.25
CA TRP A 155 -5.75 -0.29 0.19
C TRP A 155 -5.45 -1.67 0.78
N ASN A 156 -5.68 -2.75 0.03
CA ASN A 156 -5.32 -4.10 0.47
C ASN A 156 -3.79 -4.22 0.65
N TYR A 157 -3.02 -3.67 -0.30
CA TYR A 157 -1.57 -3.61 -0.19
C TYR A 157 -1.09 -2.80 1.02
N ILE A 158 -1.67 -1.61 1.24
CA ILE A 158 -1.35 -0.78 2.40
C ILE A 158 -1.66 -1.54 3.70
N GLU A 159 -2.75 -2.31 3.75
CA GLU A 159 -3.06 -3.15 4.91
C GLU A 159 -1.97 -4.18 5.20
N GLU A 160 -1.54 -4.92 4.18
CA GLU A 160 -0.47 -5.92 4.33
C GLU A 160 0.84 -5.28 4.81
N VAL A 161 1.25 -4.16 4.22
CA VAL A 161 2.45 -3.41 4.63
C VAL A 161 2.34 -2.96 6.09
N VAL A 162 1.21 -2.37 6.47
CA VAL A 162 1.00 -1.88 7.85
C VAL A 162 1.06 -3.03 8.85
N ILE A 163 0.40 -4.16 8.56
CA ILE A 163 0.40 -5.32 9.44
C ILE A 163 1.81 -5.91 9.56
N LYS A 164 2.54 -6.07 8.45
CA LYS A 164 3.92 -6.56 8.45
C LYS A 164 4.83 -5.68 9.32
N VAL A 165 4.76 -4.37 9.16
CA VAL A 165 5.56 -3.42 9.96
C VAL A 165 5.17 -3.49 11.43
N MET A 166 3.88 -3.62 11.76
CA MET A 166 3.41 -3.75 13.14
C MET A 166 3.94 -5.01 13.81
N VAL A 167 3.82 -6.16 13.15
CA VAL A 167 4.32 -7.44 13.69
C VAL A 167 5.82 -7.37 13.91
N ARG A 168 6.60 -6.87 12.95
CA ARG A 168 8.07 -6.74 13.07
C ARG A 168 8.50 -5.92 14.28
N HIS A 169 7.93 -4.73 14.45
CA HIS A 169 8.34 -3.82 15.54
C HIS A 169 7.78 -4.20 16.92
N SER A 170 6.87 -5.17 16.98
CA SER A 170 6.28 -5.66 18.22
C SER A 170 6.50 -7.15 18.46
N ASP A 171 7.49 -7.74 17.79
CA ASP A 171 7.83 -9.16 17.90
C ASP A 171 8.14 -9.56 19.35
N ASN A 172 8.85 -8.68 20.05
CA ASN A 172 9.18 -8.79 21.47
C ASN A 172 7.98 -8.62 22.43
N TYR A 173 6.81 -8.22 21.93
CA TYR A 173 5.61 -7.93 22.73
C TYR A 173 4.33 -8.51 22.10
N PRO A 174 4.15 -9.85 22.08
CA PRO A 174 3.01 -10.51 21.43
C PRO A 174 1.64 -10.04 21.96
N GLN A 175 1.55 -9.68 23.24
CA GLN A 175 0.34 -9.15 23.86
C GLN A 175 -0.18 -7.86 23.19
N LEU A 176 0.70 -7.12 22.52
CA LEU A 176 0.38 -5.87 21.86
C LEU A 176 -0.10 -6.08 20.41
N GLN A 177 0.38 -7.15 19.76
CA GLN A 177 0.16 -7.41 18.33
C GLN A 177 -1.32 -7.50 17.97
N ALA A 178 -2.11 -8.29 18.72
CA ALA A 178 -3.53 -8.47 18.42
C ALA A 178 -4.32 -7.16 18.53
N GLY A 179 -4.04 -6.36 19.57
CA GLY A 179 -4.68 -5.06 19.79
C GLY A 179 -4.32 -4.05 18.70
N MET A 180 -3.04 -3.92 18.38
CA MET A 180 -2.56 -3.00 17.34
C MET A 180 -3.08 -3.39 15.96
N THR A 181 -3.02 -4.67 15.62
CA THR A 181 -3.52 -5.18 14.33
C THR A 181 -5.01 -4.87 14.16
N ARG A 182 -5.81 -5.07 15.20
CA ARG A 182 -7.24 -4.75 15.17
C ARG A 182 -7.48 -3.24 14.95
N VAL A 183 -6.76 -2.40 15.69
CA VAL A 183 -6.88 -0.94 15.55
C VAL A 183 -6.46 -0.49 14.15
N ALA A 184 -5.38 -1.06 13.62
CA ALA A 184 -4.90 -0.78 12.26
C ALA A 184 -5.94 -1.13 11.20
N ARG A 185 -6.49 -2.34 11.25
CA ARG A 185 -7.53 -2.81 10.32
C ARG A 185 -8.77 -1.91 10.35
N ASN A 186 -9.24 -1.56 11.54
CA ASN A 186 -10.39 -0.65 11.69
C ASN A 186 -10.11 0.74 11.08
N LEU A 187 -8.90 1.28 11.30
CA LEU A 187 -8.50 2.54 10.70
C LEU A 187 -8.40 2.45 9.18
N ILE A 188 -7.78 1.39 8.66
CA ILE A 188 -7.65 1.15 7.22
C ILE A 188 -9.03 1.01 6.58
N GLU A 189 -9.93 0.24 7.18
CA GLU A 189 -11.30 0.08 6.67
C GLU A 189 -12.03 1.43 6.58
N LYS A 190 -11.89 2.27 7.62
CA LYS A 190 -12.46 3.62 7.63
C LYS A 190 -11.89 4.49 6.51
N MET A 191 -10.56 4.51 6.36
CA MET A 191 -9.89 5.32 5.34
C MET A 191 -10.15 4.81 3.92
N LYS A 192 -10.29 3.49 3.74
CA LYS A 192 -10.68 2.84 2.49
C LYS A 192 -12.09 3.24 2.08
N LYS A 193 -13.06 3.17 3.01
CA LYS A 193 -14.44 3.62 2.77
C LYS A 193 -14.49 5.10 2.36
N GLN A 194 -13.72 5.95 3.03
CA GLN A 194 -13.63 7.37 2.70
C GLN A 194 -13.04 7.59 1.29
N SER A 195 -11.97 6.88 0.94
CA SER A 195 -11.34 6.97 -0.38
C SER A 195 -12.29 6.54 -1.51
N LEU A 196 -13.01 5.44 -1.31
CA LEU A 196 -14.03 4.97 -2.26
C LEU A 196 -15.15 5.99 -2.42
N LEU A 197 -15.57 6.64 -1.34
CA LEU A 197 -16.56 7.72 -1.39
C LEU A 197 -16.04 8.92 -2.18
N SER A 198 -14.80 9.34 -1.94
CA SER A 198 -14.18 10.45 -2.69
C SER A 198 -14.10 10.16 -4.19
N VAL A 199 -13.76 8.93 -4.59
CA VAL A 199 -13.77 8.53 -6.01
C VAL A 199 -15.19 8.55 -6.59
N LYS A 200 -16.19 8.06 -5.84
CA LYS A 200 -17.61 8.15 -6.25
C LYS A 200 -18.10 9.58 -6.45
N ILE A 201 -17.76 10.49 -5.54
CA ILE A 201 -18.13 11.90 -5.63
C ILE A 201 -17.43 12.55 -6.84
N THR A 202 -16.15 12.26 -7.04
CA THR A 202 -15.36 12.83 -8.15
C THR A 202 -15.92 12.40 -9.51
N ALA A 203 -16.32 11.14 -9.66
CA ALA A 203 -16.97 10.66 -10.88
C ALA A 203 -18.35 11.29 -11.11
N ARG A 204 -19.18 11.41 -10.07
CA ARG A 204 -20.52 12.02 -10.17
C ARG A 204 -20.49 13.50 -10.52
N ASN A 205 -19.50 14.24 -10.01
CA ASN A 205 -19.40 15.67 -10.21
C ASN A 205 -18.80 16.07 -11.58
N GLY A 206 -18.46 15.12 -12.45
CA GLY A 206 -17.91 15.42 -13.77
C GLY A 206 -16.53 16.07 -13.77
N ASN A 207 -15.89 16.22 -12.60
CA ASN A 207 -14.56 16.84 -12.46
C ASN A 207 -13.42 16.01 -13.09
N VAL A 208 -13.72 14.83 -13.63
CA VAL A 208 -12.77 14.04 -14.44
C VAL A 208 -12.39 14.78 -15.73
N VAL A 209 -13.22 15.73 -16.20
CA VAL A 209 -12.92 16.56 -17.40
C VAL A 209 -11.78 17.57 -17.14
N CYS A 210 -11.45 17.91 -15.89
CA CYS A 210 -10.41 18.91 -15.61
C CYS A 210 -8.97 18.35 -15.53
N LEU A 211 -8.76 17.04 -15.57
CA LEU A 211 -7.41 16.47 -15.51
C LEU A 211 -6.76 16.19 -16.89
N TYR A 212 -7.52 16.32 -17.98
CA TYR A 212 -7.02 16.04 -19.34
C TYR A 212 -7.01 17.26 -20.28
N VAL A 213 -7.27 18.48 -19.79
CA VAL A 213 -7.27 19.72 -20.60
C VAL A 213 -6.17 20.70 -20.16
N LYS A 214 -5.24 20.26 -19.30
CA LYS A 214 -3.99 20.99 -19.01
C LYS A 214 -2.79 20.07 -19.22
N SER A 215 -2.47 19.80 -20.48
CA SER A 215 -1.09 19.53 -20.92
C SER A 215 -0.89 20.15 -22.29
#